data_AF-A0AA35WQH0-F1
#
_entry.id   AF-A0AA35WQH0-F1
#
_cell.length_a   1.000
_cell.length_b   1.000
_cell.length_c   1.000
_cell.angle_alpha   90.00
_cell.angle_beta   90.00
_cell.angle_gamma   90.00
#
_symmetry.space_group_name_H-M   'P 1'
#
loop_
_entity.id
_entity.type
_entity.pdbx_description
1 polymer ?
#
loop_
_entity_poly.entity_id
_entity_poly.type
_entity_poly.pdbx_seq_one_letter_code
_entity_poly.pdbx_strand_id
1 'polypeptide(L)'
;MLGRVFNGSGKPKDKGPNILAEDFLDIQGQPINPWSRIYPEEMIQTGISAIDTMNSIARGQKIPIFSAAGLPHNDIAAQICRQGGLVKLEVSPKGKTVIDDHEDNFAIVFAAMGVNMETARFFKQDFEENGSMENVCLFLNLANDPTIERIITPRLALTTAEFLAYQCEKHVLVILTDMSSYAEALREVSAAREEVPGRRGFPGYMYTDLATIYERAGRVEGRNGSITQIPILTMPNDDITHPIPDLTGYITEGQIYVDRQLHNRQIYPPINVLPSLSRLMKSAIGEGMTRRDHADVSNQLVCMHSRVSLSLSLSLPLSSL
;
A
#
# COMPACT_ATOMS: atom_id res chain seq x y z
N MET A 1 9.69 -17.32 -7.63
CA MET A 1 10.15 -16.16 -6.84
C MET A 1 9.41 -16.01 -5.51
N LEU A 2 8.17 -16.51 -5.39
CA LEU A 2 7.48 -16.64 -4.10
C LEU A 2 8.32 -17.48 -3.11
N GLY A 3 8.29 -17.16 -1.81
CA GLY A 3 9.10 -17.84 -0.80
C GLY A 3 10.53 -17.33 -0.66
N ARG A 4 10.94 -16.34 -1.46
CA ARG A 4 12.35 -15.90 -1.55
C ARG A 4 12.54 -14.49 -1.04
N VAL A 5 13.77 -14.21 -0.58
CA VAL A 5 14.20 -12.89 -0.14
C VAL A 5 15.30 -12.36 -1.06
N PHE A 6 15.08 -11.18 -1.62
CA PHE A 6 15.99 -10.46 -2.49
C PHE A 6 16.51 -9.18 -1.83
N ASN A 7 17.66 -8.71 -2.28
CA ASN A 7 18.13 -7.36 -1.98
C ASN A 7 17.51 -6.33 -2.94
N GLY A 8 17.84 -5.04 -2.74
CA GLY A 8 17.36 -3.96 -3.62
C GLY A 8 17.82 -4.06 -5.07
N SER A 9 18.87 -4.84 -5.35
CA SER A 9 19.37 -5.15 -6.70
C SER A 9 18.81 -6.46 -7.29
N GLY A 10 17.85 -7.13 -6.64
CA GLY A 10 17.26 -8.39 -7.12
C GLY A 10 18.12 -9.65 -6.95
N LYS A 11 19.23 -9.57 -6.21
CA LYS A 11 20.07 -10.73 -5.84
C LYS A 11 19.51 -11.44 -4.61
N PRO A 12 19.52 -12.78 -4.57
CA PRO A 12 19.00 -13.53 -3.43
C PRO A 12 19.83 -13.28 -2.15
N LYS A 13 19.14 -13.00 -1.04
CA LYS A 13 19.70 -12.74 0.29
C LYS A 13 19.44 -13.91 1.26
N ASP A 14 18.66 -14.90 0.85
CA ASP A 14 18.26 -16.07 1.61
C ASP A 14 19.29 -17.22 1.62
N LYS A 15 20.49 -17.00 1.08
CA LYS A 15 21.51 -18.05 0.84
C LYS A 15 21.01 -19.21 -0.03
N GLY A 16 19.86 -19.05 -0.70
CA GLY A 16 19.37 -20.00 -1.67
C GLY A 16 20.13 -19.91 -3.00
N PRO A 17 19.88 -20.85 -3.92
CA PRO A 17 20.47 -20.81 -5.26
C PRO A 17 19.96 -19.58 -6.04
N ASN A 18 20.71 -19.22 -7.08
CA ASN A 18 20.25 -18.23 -8.05
C ASN A 18 18.93 -18.68 -8.69
N ILE A 19 18.07 -17.70 -8.98
CA ILE A 19 16.79 -17.95 -9.62
C ILE A 19 17.04 -18.28 -11.09
N LEU A 20 16.33 -19.30 -11.59
CA LEU A 20 16.28 -19.57 -13.01
C LEU A 20 15.16 -18.71 -13.60
N ALA A 21 15.51 -17.81 -14.53
CA ALA A 21 14.55 -16.89 -15.12
C ALA A 21 13.66 -17.62 -16.14
N GLU A 22 12.34 -17.44 -16.02
CA GLU A 22 11.38 -17.89 -17.03
C GLU A 22 11.31 -16.90 -18.20
N ASP A 23 11.38 -15.60 -17.90
CA ASP A 23 11.38 -14.52 -18.89
C ASP A 23 12.21 -13.32 -18.40
N PHE A 24 12.62 -12.45 -19.33
CA PHE A 24 13.36 -11.22 -19.05
C PHE A 24 12.49 -10.01 -19.37
N LEU A 25 11.99 -9.36 -18.32
CA LEU A 25 11.15 -8.17 -18.43
C LEU A 25 11.92 -6.89 -18.10
N ASP A 26 11.54 -5.78 -18.75
CA ASP A 26 12.05 -4.46 -18.40
C ASP A 26 11.43 -3.96 -17.08
N ILE A 27 12.27 -3.52 -16.16
CA ILE A 27 11.88 -3.05 -14.84
C ILE A 27 11.10 -1.73 -14.88
N GLN A 28 11.27 -0.93 -15.94
CA GLN A 28 10.48 0.29 -16.12
C GLN A 28 8.99 -0.02 -16.31
N GLY A 29 8.67 -1.26 -16.69
CA GLY A 29 7.31 -1.68 -16.97
C GLY A 29 6.77 -1.07 -18.26
N GLN A 30 5.53 -1.42 -18.58
CA GLN A 30 4.80 -0.83 -19.71
C GLN A 30 3.50 -0.21 -19.20
N PRO A 31 3.18 1.03 -19.61
CA PRO A 31 1.93 1.65 -19.21
C PRO A 31 0.75 0.85 -19.78
N ILE A 32 -0.22 0.54 -18.91
CA ILE A 32 -1.42 -0.18 -19.31
C ILE A 32 -2.31 0.76 -20.14
N ASN A 33 -2.76 0.31 -21.29
CA ASN A 33 -3.72 1.05 -22.12
C ASN A 33 -5.01 1.33 -21.32
N PRO A 34 -5.44 2.60 -21.17
CA PRO A 34 -6.65 2.94 -20.43
C PRO A 34 -7.91 2.22 -20.93
N TRP A 35 -8.01 1.94 -22.24
CA TRP A 35 -9.16 1.21 -22.80
C TRP A 35 -9.26 -0.22 -22.29
N SER A 36 -8.10 -0.84 -22.03
CA SER A 36 -8.01 -2.22 -21.55
C SER A 36 -8.12 -2.34 -20.03
N ARG A 37 -8.32 -1.23 -19.29
CA ARG A 37 -8.45 -1.26 -17.84
C ARG A 37 -9.89 -1.61 -17.45
N ILE A 38 -10.01 -2.55 -16.51
CA ILE A 38 -11.28 -2.83 -15.84
C ILE A 38 -11.37 -1.96 -14.59
N TYR A 39 -12.57 -1.43 -14.31
CA TYR A 39 -12.83 -0.68 -13.11
C TYR A 39 -12.64 -1.57 -11.86
N PRO A 40 -11.91 -1.12 -10.83
CA PRO A 40 -11.76 -1.89 -9.59
C PRO A 40 -13.12 -2.15 -8.94
N GLU A 41 -13.49 -3.42 -8.95
CA GLU A 41 -14.64 -3.96 -8.25
C GLU A 41 -14.12 -5.04 -7.29
N GLU A 42 -14.91 -5.31 -6.25
CA GLU A 42 -14.63 -6.26 -5.16
C GLU A 42 -13.77 -5.67 -4.05
N MET A 43 -14.20 -5.90 -2.81
CA MET A 43 -13.51 -5.44 -1.62
C MET A 43 -12.44 -6.45 -1.20
N ILE A 44 -11.29 -5.94 -0.78
CA ILE A 44 -10.28 -6.70 -0.03
C ILE A 44 -10.58 -6.51 1.46
N GLN A 45 -10.71 -7.62 2.19
CA GLN A 45 -10.87 -7.60 3.63
C GLN A 45 -9.48 -7.53 4.27
N THR A 46 -9.22 -6.45 4.99
CA THR A 46 -7.92 -6.23 5.67
C THR A 46 -7.93 -6.72 7.12
N GLY A 47 -9.11 -7.00 7.70
CA GLY A 47 -9.26 -7.37 9.11
C GLY A 47 -9.20 -6.17 10.07
N ILE A 48 -8.94 -4.97 9.56
CA ILE A 48 -8.91 -3.73 10.32
C ILE A 48 -10.25 -3.02 10.16
N SER A 49 -11.04 -2.96 11.22
CA SER A 49 -12.39 -2.37 11.17
C SER A 49 -12.41 -0.93 10.66
N ALA A 50 -11.42 -0.10 11.02
CA ALA A 50 -11.35 1.28 10.56
C ALA A 50 -11.11 1.41 9.05
N ILE A 51 -10.43 0.44 8.44
CA ILE A 51 -10.22 0.39 7.00
C ILE A 51 -11.45 -0.27 6.36
N ASP A 52 -11.82 -1.46 6.81
CA ASP A 52 -12.85 -2.27 6.17
C ASP A 52 -14.24 -1.59 6.17
N THR A 53 -14.62 -0.87 7.24
CA THR A 53 -15.95 -0.25 7.36
C THR A 53 -16.02 1.20 6.86
N MET A 54 -14.96 1.98 7.04
CA MET A 54 -14.97 3.42 6.75
C MET A 54 -14.15 3.80 5.51
N ASN A 55 -13.13 3.02 5.16
CA ASN A 55 -12.23 3.30 4.06
C ASN A 55 -11.95 2.02 3.26
N SER A 56 -13.01 1.32 2.86
CA SER A 56 -12.90 -0.01 2.24
C SER A 56 -11.99 0.05 1.01
N ILE A 57 -11.12 -0.95 0.88
CA ILE A 57 -10.14 -1.05 -0.20
C ILE A 57 -10.71 -1.93 -1.31
N ALA A 58 -10.77 -1.39 -2.52
CA ALA A 58 -11.15 -2.13 -3.72
C ALA A 58 -9.94 -2.89 -4.30
N ARG A 59 -10.21 -4.02 -4.94
CA ARG A 59 -9.20 -4.83 -5.60
C ARG A 59 -8.66 -4.14 -6.86
N GLY A 60 -7.36 -3.89 -6.90
CA GLY A 60 -6.73 -3.09 -7.95
C GLY A 60 -6.58 -1.60 -7.60
N GLN A 61 -7.02 -1.19 -6.41
CA GLN A 61 -6.88 0.18 -5.92
C GLN A 61 -5.44 0.48 -5.51
N LYS A 62 -5.08 1.76 -5.58
CA LYS A 62 -3.87 2.32 -4.98
C LYS A 62 -4.22 3.22 -3.79
N ILE A 63 -3.97 2.72 -2.58
CA ILE A 63 -4.28 3.44 -1.33
C ILE A 63 -3.06 3.49 -0.40
N PRO A 64 -2.49 4.68 -0.15
CA PRO A 64 -1.33 4.83 0.69
C PRO A 64 -1.68 4.93 2.17
N ILE A 65 -0.73 4.58 3.02
CA ILE A 65 -0.75 4.83 4.47
C ILE A 65 0.16 6.01 4.76
N PHE A 66 -0.42 7.12 5.20
CA PHE A 66 0.29 8.31 5.66
C PHE A 66 0.56 8.16 7.15
N SER A 67 1.83 8.03 7.48
CA SER A 67 2.31 7.84 8.84
C SER A 67 3.30 8.94 9.21
N ALA A 68 3.83 8.88 10.42
CA ALA A 68 4.88 9.73 10.92
C ALA A 68 5.98 8.92 11.62
N ALA A 69 7.14 9.56 11.79
CA ALA A 69 8.24 8.98 12.56
C ALA A 69 7.80 8.66 13.99
N GLY A 70 8.01 7.39 14.39
CA GLY A 70 7.64 6.86 15.70
C GLY A 70 6.25 6.22 15.78
N LEU A 71 5.44 6.27 14.72
CA LEU A 71 4.12 5.61 14.70
C LEU A 71 4.22 4.15 14.23
N PRO A 72 3.31 3.26 14.67
CA PRO A 72 3.34 1.83 14.39
C PRO A 72 2.81 1.47 12.97
N HIS A 73 3.32 2.12 11.93
CA HIS A 73 2.92 1.85 10.55
C HIS A 73 3.42 0.50 10.04
N ASN A 74 4.57 0.04 10.53
CA ASN A 74 5.10 -1.28 10.19
C ASN A 74 4.19 -2.39 10.73
N ASP A 75 3.67 -2.22 11.95
CA ASP A 75 2.76 -3.19 12.55
C ASP A 75 1.42 -3.26 11.81
N ILE A 76 0.91 -2.10 11.37
CA ILE A 76 -0.30 -2.03 10.53
C ILE A 76 -0.05 -2.73 9.19
N ALA A 77 1.10 -2.50 8.55
CA ALA A 77 1.46 -3.13 7.29
C ALA A 77 1.55 -4.66 7.43
N ALA A 78 2.24 -5.12 8.48
CA ALA A 78 2.36 -6.53 8.81
C ALA A 78 0.98 -7.15 9.09
N GLN A 79 0.11 -6.45 9.83
CA GLN A 79 -1.26 -6.89 10.07
C GLN A 79 -2.07 -7.03 8.79
N ILE A 80 -1.99 -6.04 7.88
CA ILE A 80 -2.66 -6.10 6.58
C ILE A 80 -2.14 -7.28 5.75
N CYS A 81 -0.84 -7.60 5.80
CA CYS A 81 -0.32 -8.79 5.14
C CYS A 81 -0.88 -10.09 5.72
N ARG A 82 -0.98 -10.18 7.05
CA ARG A 82 -1.44 -11.41 7.74
C ARG A 82 -2.93 -11.67 7.53
N GLN A 83 -3.72 -10.60 7.56
CA GLN A 83 -5.19 -10.67 7.56
C GLN A 83 -5.78 -10.40 6.17
N GLY A 84 -4.97 -9.87 5.25
CA GLY A 84 -5.38 -9.53 3.90
C GLY A 84 -5.88 -10.75 3.15
N GLY A 85 -7.15 -10.72 2.80
CA GLY A 85 -7.80 -11.78 2.05
C GLY A 85 -8.97 -11.25 1.23
N LEU A 86 -9.49 -12.09 0.34
CA LEU A 86 -10.75 -11.81 -0.33
C LEU A 86 -11.91 -11.96 0.65
N VAL A 87 -12.94 -11.11 0.48
CA VAL A 87 -14.20 -11.26 1.22
C VAL A 87 -14.84 -12.58 0.82
N LYS A 88 -14.90 -13.54 1.76
CA LYS A 88 -15.62 -14.79 1.58
C LYS A 88 -17.12 -14.51 1.63
N LEU A 89 -17.81 -14.65 0.50
CA LEU A 89 -19.27 -14.54 0.44
C LEU A 89 -19.89 -15.93 0.59
N GLU A 90 -20.88 -16.08 1.47
CA GLU A 90 -21.63 -17.35 1.65
C GLU A 90 -22.58 -17.64 0.46
N VAL A 91 -22.92 -16.62 -0.33
CA VAL A 91 -23.79 -16.72 -1.50
C VAL A 91 -23.15 -15.96 -2.65
N SER A 92 -22.50 -16.66 -3.58
CA SER A 92 -21.94 -16.08 -4.81
C SER A 92 -23.06 -15.70 -5.78
N PRO A 93 -23.39 -14.41 -5.99
CA PRO A 93 -24.36 -14.01 -6.99
C PRO A 93 -23.59 -13.76 -8.29
N LYS A 94 -23.73 -14.70 -9.22
CA LYS A 94 -23.29 -14.65 -10.63
C LYS A 94 -21.77 -14.73 -10.88
N GLY A 95 -21.33 -15.92 -11.31
CA GLY A 95 -20.21 -16.06 -12.23
C GLY A 95 -18.79 -16.01 -11.65
N LYS A 96 -18.62 -15.98 -10.32
CA LYS A 96 -17.29 -16.17 -9.72
C LYS A 96 -16.81 -17.59 -10.00
N THR A 97 -15.69 -17.69 -10.71
CA THR A 97 -15.11 -18.96 -11.07
C THR A 97 -14.55 -19.62 -9.81
N VAL A 98 -14.55 -20.95 -9.77
CA VAL A 98 -13.95 -21.80 -8.70
C VAL A 98 -12.46 -21.48 -8.45
N ILE A 99 -11.86 -20.61 -9.28
CA ILE A 99 -10.46 -20.18 -9.27
C ILE A 99 -10.27 -18.91 -8.40
N ASP A 100 -11.27 -18.02 -8.30
CA ASP A 100 -11.15 -16.79 -7.51
C ASP A 100 -11.25 -17.04 -6.00
N ASP A 101 -11.85 -18.16 -5.58
CA ASP A 101 -12.06 -18.52 -4.17
C ASP A 101 -10.91 -19.34 -3.55
N HIS A 102 -9.87 -19.69 -4.32
CA HIS A 102 -8.72 -20.41 -3.78
C HIS A 102 -7.76 -19.44 -3.08
N GLU A 103 -7.56 -19.60 -1.76
CA GLU A 103 -6.62 -18.78 -0.97
C GLU A 103 -5.19 -18.79 -1.54
N ASP A 104 -4.81 -19.83 -2.30
CA ASP A 104 -3.51 -19.99 -2.95
C ASP A 104 -3.23 -19.03 -4.13
N ASN A 105 -4.27 -18.32 -4.58
CA ASN A 105 -4.14 -17.31 -5.65
C ASN A 105 -3.77 -15.93 -5.13
N PHE A 106 -3.68 -15.74 -3.82
CA PHE A 106 -3.20 -14.49 -3.23
C PHE A 106 -1.68 -14.51 -3.03
N ALA A 107 -0.99 -13.52 -3.57
CA ALA A 107 0.45 -13.35 -3.43
C ALA A 107 0.78 -11.97 -2.88
N ILE A 108 1.78 -11.89 -2.01
CA ILE A 108 2.22 -10.64 -1.41
C ILE A 108 3.60 -10.30 -1.96
N VAL A 109 3.76 -9.11 -2.50
CA VAL A 109 5.06 -8.58 -2.88
C VAL A 109 5.39 -7.42 -1.96
N PHE A 110 6.41 -7.60 -1.14
CA PHE A 110 6.81 -6.62 -0.16
C PHE A 110 8.15 -5.98 -0.57
N ALA A 111 8.17 -4.66 -0.69
CA ALA A 111 9.36 -3.91 -1.05
C ALA A 111 9.72 -2.95 0.09
N ALA A 112 10.87 -3.20 0.71
CA ALA A 112 11.46 -2.36 1.75
C ALA A 112 12.59 -1.51 1.14
N MET A 113 12.57 -0.20 1.36
CA MET A 113 13.49 0.80 0.82
C MET A 113 14.04 1.63 1.98
N GLY A 114 15.36 1.59 2.18
CA GLY A 114 16.01 2.38 3.22
C GLY A 114 15.60 2.02 4.65
N VAL A 115 15.11 0.79 4.89
CA VAL A 115 14.63 0.39 6.22
C VAL A 115 15.79 0.04 7.16
N ASN A 116 15.57 0.26 8.46
CA ASN A 116 16.51 -0.17 9.49
C ASN A 116 16.59 -1.69 9.57
N MET A 117 17.73 -2.20 10.07
CA MET A 117 17.92 -3.64 10.26
C MET A 117 16.88 -4.25 11.21
N GLU A 118 16.46 -3.51 12.24
CA GLU A 118 15.42 -3.94 13.19
C GLU A 118 14.08 -4.12 12.50
N THR A 119 13.66 -3.14 11.69
CA THR A 119 12.43 -3.20 10.90
C THR A 119 12.46 -4.34 9.89
N ALA A 120 13.59 -4.55 9.20
CA ALA A 120 13.75 -5.66 8.27
C ALA A 120 13.65 -7.03 8.98
N ARG A 121 14.23 -7.16 10.19
CA ARG A 121 14.11 -8.36 11.02
C ARG A 121 12.67 -8.58 11.49
N PHE A 122 12.00 -7.53 11.92
CA PHE A 122 10.60 -7.57 12.34
C PHE A 122 9.71 -8.15 11.24
N PHE A 123 9.78 -7.59 10.02
CA PHE A 123 9.01 -8.13 8.89
C PHE A 123 9.37 -9.57 8.57
N LYS A 124 10.66 -9.92 8.55
CA LYS A 124 11.09 -11.29 8.27
C LYS A 124 10.55 -12.28 9.31
N GLN A 125 10.66 -11.95 10.59
CA GLN A 125 10.17 -12.79 11.68
C GLN A 125 8.65 -12.92 11.61
N ASP A 126 7.93 -11.84 11.36
CA ASP A 126 6.47 -11.87 11.21
C ASP A 126 6.05 -12.78 10.04
N PHE A 127 6.70 -12.68 8.88
CA PHE A 127 6.39 -13.56 7.75
C PHE A 127 6.76 -15.03 7.99
N GLU A 128 7.82 -15.31 8.76
CA GLU A 128 8.22 -16.67 9.15
C GLU A 128 7.25 -17.28 10.17
N GLU A 129 6.82 -16.53 11.19
CA GLU A 129 5.92 -16.99 12.25
C GLU A 129 4.50 -17.30 11.73
N ASN A 130 4.02 -16.52 10.76
CA ASN A 130 2.67 -16.68 10.23
C ASN A 130 2.57 -17.71 9.09
N GLY A 131 3.68 -18.35 8.69
CA GLY A 131 3.70 -19.33 7.61
C GLY A 131 3.37 -18.76 6.21
N SER A 132 3.18 -17.45 6.08
CA SER A 132 2.86 -16.79 4.82
C SER A 132 4.06 -16.66 3.88
N MET A 133 5.26 -17.03 4.34
CA MET A 133 6.50 -16.90 3.58
C MET A 133 6.40 -17.54 2.20
N GLU A 134 5.74 -18.70 2.06
CA GLU A 134 5.60 -19.43 0.79
C GLU A 134 4.92 -18.59 -0.32
N ASN A 135 4.02 -17.68 0.05
CA ASN A 135 3.27 -16.82 -0.86
C ASN A 135 3.80 -15.37 -0.90
N VAL A 136 4.88 -15.07 -0.19
CA VAL A 136 5.46 -13.72 -0.09
C VAL A 136 6.77 -13.66 -0.89
N CYS A 137 6.96 -12.57 -1.64
CA CYS A 137 8.23 -12.21 -2.24
C CYS A 137 8.75 -10.93 -1.56
N LEU A 138 9.94 -11.00 -0.96
CA LEU A 138 10.53 -9.90 -0.19
C LEU A 138 11.67 -9.25 -0.96
N PHE A 139 11.59 -7.96 -1.22
CA PHE A 139 12.70 -7.12 -1.69
C PHE A 139 13.14 -6.23 -0.53
N LEU A 140 14.32 -6.48 0.03
CA LEU A 140 14.82 -5.77 1.20
C LEU A 140 16.05 -4.94 0.84
N ASN A 141 15.85 -3.63 0.72
CA ASN A 141 16.92 -2.63 0.71
C ASN A 141 17.02 -1.99 2.10
N LEU A 142 18.18 -2.16 2.72
CA LEU A 142 18.48 -1.62 4.05
C LEU A 142 19.00 -0.18 3.96
N ALA A 143 18.97 0.55 5.08
CA ALA A 143 19.52 1.90 5.17
C ALA A 143 21.04 1.99 4.83
N ASN A 144 21.80 0.91 5.03
CA ASN A 144 23.23 0.83 4.70
C ASN A 144 23.51 0.48 3.23
N ASP A 145 22.50 0.03 2.49
CA ASP A 145 22.64 -0.30 1.07
C ASP A 145 22.66 1.00 0.22
N PRO A 146 23.25 0.98 -0.99
CA PRO A 146 23.37 2.17 -1.84
C PRO A 146 22.01 2.82 -2.16
N THR A 147 21.99 4.15 -2.22
CA THR A 147 20.78 4.94 -2.46
C THR A 147 20.17 4.68 -3.85
N ILE A 148 21.01 4.36 -4.85
CA ILE A 148 20.54 3.97 -6.19
C ILE A 148 19.70 2.68 -6.16
N GLU A 149 19.98 1.76 -5.24
CA GLU A 149 19.19 0.53 -5.11
C GLU A 149 17.75 0.83 -4.66
N ARG A 150 17.54 1.89 -3.87
CA ARG A 150 16.19 2.33 -3.45
C ARG A 150 15.33 2.74 -4.64
N ILE A 151 15.94 3.31 -5.68
CA ILE A 151 15.23 3.76 -6.89
C ILE A 151 14.77 2.57 -7.73
N ILE A 152 15.56 1.50 -7.80
CA ILE A 152 15.24 0.29 -8.59
C ILE A 152 14.38 -0.72 -7.82
N THR A 153 14.44 -0.74 -6.49
CA THR A 153 13.69 -1.69 -5.63
C THR A 153 12.17 -1.72 -5.92
N PRO A 154 11.44 -0.58 -5.95
CA PRO A 154 10.00 -0.62 -6.22
C PRO A 154 9.70 -1.04 -7.67
N ARG A 155 10.59 -0.72 -8.62
CA ARG A 155 10.46 -1.14 -10.02
C ARG A 155 10.60 -2.66 -10.16
N LEU A 156 11.55 -3.28 -9.46
CA LEU A 156 11.70 -4.74 -9.41
C LEU A 156 10.49 -5.41 -8.77
N ALA A 157 10.02 -4.87 -7.64
CA ALA A 157 8.84 -5.38 -6.96
C ALA A 157 7.58 -5.32 -7.85
N LEU A 158 7.35 -4.19 -8.51
CA LEU A 158 6.20 -4.03 -9.41
C LEU A 158 6.31 -4.91 -10.65
N THR A 159 7.50 -5.11 -11.21
CA THR A 159 7.68 -6.01 -12.36
C THR A 159 7.40 -7.46 -11.97
N THR A 160 7.81 -7.86 -10.76
CA THR A 160 7.47 -9.17 -10.20
C THR A 160 5.96 -9.30 -9.98
N ALA A 161 5.31 -8.25 -9.47
CA ALA A 161 3.88 -8.21 -9.27
C ALA A 161 3.09 -8.29 -10.59
N GLU A 162 3.56 -7.60 -11.64
CA GLU A 162 2.98 -7.65 -12.98
C GLU A 162 3.10 -9.03 -13.61
N PHE A 163 4.25 -9.68 -13.47
CA PHE A 163 4.44 -11.05 -13.94
C PHE A 163 3.45 -12.00 -13.24
N LEU A 164 3.39 -11.95 -11.91
CA LEU A 164 2.49 -12.80 -11.12
C LEU A 164 1.01 -12.52 -11.42
N ALA A 165 0.63 -11.26 -11.56
CA ALA A 165 -0.76 -10.90 -11.80
C ALA A 165 -1.20 -11.20 -13.24
N TYR A 166 -0.39 -10.84 -14.22
CA TYR A 166 -0.82 -10.86 -15.62
C TYR A 166 -0.46 -12.12 -16.38
N GLN A 167 0.59 -12.84 -15.98
CA GLN A 167 0.97 -14.11 -16.61
C GLN A 167 0.53 -15.32 -15.78
N CYS A 168 0.62 -15.24 -14.46
CA CYS A 168 0.20 -16.32 -13.57
C CYS A 168 -1.22 -16.17 -13.01
N GLU A 169 -1.95 -15.11 -13.42
CA GLU A 169 -3.34 -14.80 -13.02
C GLU A 169 -3.58 -14.67 -11.50
N LYS A 170 -2.52 -14.40 -10.72
CA LYS A 170 -2.62 -14.25 -9.27
C LYS A 170 -3.13 -12.88 -8.85
N HIS A 171 -3.68 -12.79 -7.65
CA HIS A 171 -4.06 -11.54 -7.02
C HIS A 171 -2.91 -11.06 -6.15
N VAL A 172 -2.30 -9.95 -6.54
CA VAL A 172 -1.09 -9.47 -5.90
C VAL A 172 -1.38 -8.24 -5.05
N LEU A 173 -0.99 -8.30 -3.78
CA LEU A 173 -0.90 -7.16 -2.90
C LEU A 173 0.54 -6.69 -2.83
N VAL A 174 0.80 -5.47 -3.29
CA VAL A 174 2.12 -4.85 -3.27
C VAL A 174 2.18 -3.85 -2.12
N ILE A 175 3.11 -4.05 -1.21
CA ILE A 175 3.39 -3.09 -0.14
C ILE A 175 4.76 -2.47 -0.39
N LEU A 176 4.79 -1.14 -0.45
CA LEU A 176 6.01 -0.37 -0.68
C LEU A 176 6.29 0.45 0.58
N THR A 177 7.40 0.20 1.26
CA THR A 177 7.80 0.94 2.47
C THR A 177 9.30 1.24 2.41
N ASP A 178 9.83 2.43 2.69
CA ASP A 178 9.18 3.71 2.89
C ASP A 178 9.33 4.57 1.63
N MET A 179 8.23 5.11 1.12
CA MET A 179 8.24 6.03 -0.04
C MET A 179 8.95 7.36 0.27
N SER A 180 9.07 7.73 1.54
CA SER A 180 9.86 8.90 1.93
C SER A 180 11.35 8.69 1.69
N SER A 181 11.88 7.50 2.01
CA SER A 181 13.26 7.13 1.70
C SER A 181 13.52 7.02 0.20
N TYR A 182 12.51 6.63 -0.58
CA TYR A 182 12.56 6.69 -2.06
C TYR A 182 12.68 8.13 -2.56
N ALA A 183 11.84 9.04 -2.07
CA ALA A 183 11.85 10.44 -2.48
C ALA A 183 13.16 11.16 -2.07
N GLU A 184 13.72 10.82 -0.92
CA GLU A 184 15.03 11.31 -0.50
C GLU A 184 16.16 10.81 -1.39
N ALA A 185 16.14 9.53 -1.78
CA ALA A 185 17.11 8.99 -2.73
C ALA A 185 16.99 9.67 -4.10
N LEU A 186 15.77 9.95 -4.56
CA LEU A 186 15.54 10.68 -5.81
C LEU A 186 16.10 12.12 -5.73
N ARG A 187 15.90 12.78 -4.59
CA ARG A 187 16.48 14.11 -4.32
C ARG A 187 18.01 14.09 -4.33
N GLU A 188 18.62 13.09 -3.70
CA GLU A 188 20.08 12.94 -3.65
C GLU A 188 20.69 12.76 -5.05
N VAL A 189 20.06 11.92 -5.88
CA VAL A 189 20.50 11.72 -7.28
C VAL A 189 20.35 13.00 -8.11
N SER A 190 19.26 13.73 -7.94
CA SER A 190 19.03 15.01 -8.63
C SER A 190 20.04 16.08 -8.21
N ALA A 191 20.35 16.17 -6.92
CA ALA A 191 21.38 17.07 -6.39
C ALA A 191 22.78 16.71 -6.91
N ALA A 192 23.11 15.41 -6.98
CA ALA A 192 24.38 14.94 -7.54
C ALA A 192 24.51 15.20 -9.04
N ARG A 193 23.39 15.36 -9.76
CA ARG A 193 23.33 15.75 -11.17
C ARG A 193 23.29 17.26 -11.39
N GLU A 194 23.34 18.06 -10.33
CA GLU A 194 23.22 19.53 -10.38
C GLU A 194 21.93 20.01 -11.08
N GLU A 195 20.86 19.24 -10.98
CA GLU A 195 19.54 19.64 -11.51
C GLU A 195 18.94 20.77 -10.65
N VAL A 196 18.14 21.64 -11.28
CA VAL A 196 17.48 22.73 -10.55
C VAL A 196 16.43 22.13 -9.61
N PRO A 197 16.53 22.37 -8.28
CA PRO A 197 15.58 21.82 -7.33
C PRO A 197 14.21 22.51 -7.46
N GLY A 198 13.16 21.72 -7.29
CA GLY A 198 11.78 22.20 -7.18
C GLY A 198 11.40 22.55 -5.74
N ARG A 199 10.12 22.33 -5.41
CA ARG A 199 9.55 22.67 -4.09
C ARG A 199 10.24 21.88 -2.96
N ARG A 200 10.69 22.61 -1.92
CA ARG A 200 11.42 22.07 -0.76
C ARG A 200 12.65 21.21 -1.11
N GLY A 201 13.29 21.47 -2.26
CA GLY A 201 14.52 20.79 -2.65
C GLY A 201 14.33 19.46 -3.38
N PHE A 202 13.09 19.02 -3.64
CA PHE A 202 12.82 17.80 -4.40
C PHE A 202 12.88 18.04 -5.92
N PRO A 203 13.11 17.00 -6.74
CA PRO A 203 13.17 17.14 -8.19
C PRO A 203 11.83 17.61 -8.78
N GLY A 204 11.88 18.41 -9.84
CA GLY A 204 10.66 18.92 -10.51
C GLY A 204 9.79 17.82 -11.12
N TYR A 205 10.38 16.68 -11.49
CA TYR A 205 9.70 15.52 -12.08
C TYR A 205 9.22 14.48 -11.05
N MET A 206 9.30 14.77 -9.74
CA MET A 206 8.90 13.82 -8.70
C MET A 206 7.46 13.33 -8.86
N TYR A 207 6.54 14.19 -9.32
CA TYR A 207 5.16 13.79 -9.61
C TYR A 207 5.11 12.68 -10.67
N THR A 208 5.79 12.89 -11.80
CA THR A 208 5.83 11.94 -12.90
C THR A 208 6.50 10.64 -12.48
N ASP A 209 7.61 10.71 -11.74
CA ASP A 209 8.33 9.51 -11.28
C ASP A 209 7.48 8.68 -10.30
N LEU A 210 6.83 9.30 -9.32
CA LEU A 210 5.88 8.60 -8.44
C LEU A 210 4.69 8.03 -9.22
N ALA A 211 4.20 8.74 -10.25
CA ALA A 211 3.12 8.24 -11.10
C ALA A 211 3.53 6.97 -11.85
N THR A 212 4.79 6.86 -12.32
CA THR A 212 5.27 5.62 -12.98
C THR A 212 5.23 4.40 -12.07
N ILE A 213 5.30 4.59 -10.75
CA ILE A 213 5.21 3.52 -9.75
C ILE A 213 3.74 3.22 -9.45
N TYR A 214 2.98 4.23 -9.05
CA TYR A 214 1.62 4.05 -8.56
C TYR A 214 0.61 3.66 -9.65
N GLU A 215 0.78 4.14 -10.89
CA GLU A 215 -0.15 3.83 -11.99
C GLU A 215 0.02 2.42 -12.58
N ARG A 216 0.96 1.62 -12.06
CA ARG A 216 1.09 0.18 -12.41
C ARG A 216 0.06 -0.71 -11.70
N ALA A 217 -0.70 -0.15 -10.76
CA ALA A 217 -1.83 -0.83 -10.12
C ALA A 217 -3.04 -0.95 -11.07
N GLY A 218 -3.87 -1.97 -10.86
CA GLY A 218 -5.15 -2.11 -11.55
C GLY A 218 -5.50 -3.53 -11.99
N ARG A 219 -6.56 -3.62 -12.79
CA ARG A 219 -7.07 -4.83 -13.44
C ARG A 219 -7.10 -4.61 -14.96
N VAL A 220 -6.87 -5.68 -15.71
CA VAL A 220 -6.83 -5.64 -17.18
C VAL A 220 -7.91 -6.55 -17.75
N GLU A 221 -8.57 -6.11 -18.81
CA GLU A 221 -9.59 -6.88 -19.51
C GLU A 221 -9.03 -8.18 -20.10
N GLY A 222 -9.74 -9.28 -19.90
CA GLY A 222 -9.32 -10.61 -20.34
C GLY A 222 -8.28 -11.29 -19.45
N ARG A 223 -7.89 -10.70 -18.32
CA ARG A 223 -7.00 -11.31 -17.31
C ARG A 223 -7.65 -11.32 -15.93
N ASN A 224 -7.55 -12.44 -15.23
CA ASN A 224 -8.17 -12.60 -13.91
C ASN A 224 -7.35 -12.02 -12.76
N GLY A 225 -6.05 -11.78 -12.96
CA GLY A 225 -5.18 -11.22 -11.92
C GLY A 225 -5.40 -9.73 -11.67
N SER A 226 -4.87 -9.25 -10.54
CA SER A 226 -4.98 -7.85 -10.13
C SER A 226 -3.78 -7.41 -9.33
N ILE A 227 -3.44 -6.12 -9.40
CA ILE A 227 -2.38 -5.53 -8.59
C ILE A 227 -2.99 -4.45 -7.71
N THR A 228 -3.03 -4.68 -6.40
CA THR A 228 -3.42 -3.68 -5.40
C THR A 228 -2.15 -3.12 -4.76
N GLN A 229 -2.06 -1.80 -4.62
CA GLN A 229 -0.88 -1.16 -4.03
C GLN A 229 -1.22 -0.48 -2.72
N ILE A 230 -0.41 -0.74 -1.70
CA ILE A 230 -0.40 -0.02 -0.42
C ILE A 230 0.98 0.59 -0.20
N PRO A 231 1.23 1.79 -0.74
CA PRO A 231 2.43 2.55 -0.42
C PRO A 231 2.38 3.07 1.01
N ILE A 232 3.48 3.00 1.74
CA ILE A 232 3.62 3.53 3.08
C ILE A 232 4.61 4.69 3.00
N LEU A 233 4.20 5.83 3.55
CA LEU A 233 5.05 7.00 3.62
C LEU A 233 5.08 7.58 5.02
N THR A 234 6.25 8.08 5.42
CA THR A 234 6.41 8.86 6.64
C THR A 234 6.42 10.36 6.33
N MET A 235 5.45 11.08 6.85
CA MET A 235 5.35 12.54 6.70
C MET A 235 6.40 13.21 7.59
N PRO A 236 7.29 14.04 7.01
CA PRO A 236 8.23 14.82 7.81
C PRO A 236 7.46 15.83 8.68
N ASN A 237 7.76 15.84 9.98
CA ASN A 237 7.12 16.73 10.97
C ASN A 237 5.58 16.64 11.02
N ASP A 238 5.01 15.49 10.66
CA ASP A 238 3.55 15.28 10.59
C ASP A 238 2.84 16.27 9.64
N ASP A 239 3.57 16.85 8.68
CA ASP A 239 3.06 17.86 7.74
C ASP A 239 2.48 17.21 6.48
N ILE A 240 1.15 17.18 6.37
CA ILE A 240 0.42 16.68 5.20
C ILE A 240 0.66 17.53 3.93
N THR A 241 1.10 18.79 4.07
CA THR A 241 1.38 19.69 2.94
C THR A 241 2.78 19.50 2.36
N HIS A 242 3.56 18.58 2.93
CA HIS A 242 4.88 18.23 2.43
C HIS A 242 4.77 17.65 1.00
N PRO A 243 5.72 17.92 0.08
CA PRO A 243 5.65 17.45 -1.30
C PRO A 243 5.41 15.94 -1.47
N ILE A 244 5.94 15.11 -0.56
CA ILE A 244 5.78 13.65 -0.60
C ILE A 244 4.31 13.23 -0.43
N PRO A 245 3.63 13.53 0.70
CA PRO A 245 2.21 13.23 0.86
C PRO A 245 1.33 14.01 -0.12
N ASP A 246 1.65 15.27 -0.42
CA ASP A 246 0.90 16.11 -1.36
C ASP A 246 0.84 15.48 -2.76
N LEU A 247 1.99 15.18 -3.36
CA LEU A 247 2.04 14.52 -4.68
C LEU A 247 1.48 13.10 -4.65
N THR A 248 1.70 12.35 -3.57
CA THR A 248 1.12 11.01 -3.43
C THR A 248 -0.41 11.07 -3.40
N GLY A 249 -1.00 12.03 -2.67
CA GLY A 249 -2.46 12.22 -2.61
C GLY A 249 -3.08 12.71 -3.93
N TYR A 250 -2.30 13.39 -4.78
CA TYR A 250 -2.74 13.73 -6.14
C TYR A 250 -2.83 12.52 -7.07
N ILE A 251 -1.96 11.52 -6.89
CA ILE A 251 -1.88 10.34 -7.76
C ILE A 251 -2.79 9.21 -7.26
N THR A 252 -2.79 8.98 -5.95
CA THR A 252 -3.50 7.86 -5.33
C THR A 252 -5.00 8.12 -5.14
N GLU A 253 -5.76 7.06 -4.91
CA GLU A 253 -7.22 7.08 -4.89
C GLU A 253 -7.77 7.21 -3.47
N GLY A 254 -7.11 8.01 -2.64
CA GLY A 254 -7.39 8.16 -1.22
C GLY A 254 -6.12 8.08 -0.37
N GLN A 255 -6.29 7.99 0.94
CA GLN A 255 -5.20 7.79 1.89
C GLN A 255 -5.76 7.27 3.22
N ILE A 256 -4.97 6.48 3.93
CA ILE A 256 -5.22 6.10 5.33
C ILE A 256 -4.26 6.91 6.20
N TYR A 257 -4.80 7.73 7.08
CA TYR A 257 -4.01 8.62 7.93
C TYR A 257 -3.82 8.01 9.31
N VAL A 258 -2.55 7.80 9.69
CA VAL A 258 -2.16 7.33 11.02
C VAL A 258 -1.85 8.54 11.89
N ASP A 259 -2.58 8.68 12.99
CA ASP A 259 -2.55 9.88 13.83
C ASP A 259 -1.78 9.66 15.13
N ARG A 260 -0.86 10.57 15.42
CA ARG A 260 -0.06 10.59 16.64
C ARG A 260 -0.92 10.79 17.88
N GLN A 261 -2.01 11.57 17.79
CA GLN A 261 -2.87 11.83 18.96
C GLN A 261 -3.55 10.55 19.46
N LEU A 262 -4.00 9.69 18.54
CA LEU A 262 -4.61 8.41 18.89
C LEU A 262 -3.57 7.43 19.45
N HIS A 263 -2.36 7.44 18.88
CA HIS A 263 -1.27 6.61 19.38
C HIS A 263 -0.85 6.97 20.81
N ASN A 264 -0.76 8.27 21.13
CA ASN A 264 -0.44 8.75 22.48
C ASN A 264 -1.51 8.33 23.52
N ARG A 265 -2.75 8.11 23.07
CA ARG A 265 -3.85 7.57 23.89
C ARG A 265 -3.85 6.04 23.99
N GLN A 266 -2.82 5.37 23.48
CA GLN A 266 -2.67 3.91 23.47
C GLN A 266 -3.78 3.19 22.67
N ILE A 267 -4.31 3.84 21.63
CA ILE A 267 -5.27 3.22 20.71
C ILE A 267 -4.52 2.54 19.57
N TYR A 268 -4.90 1.30 19.26
CA TYR A 268 -4.34 0.52 18.15
C TYR A 268 -5.45 -0.10 17.29
N PRO A 269 -5.36 -0.02 15.94
CA PRO A 269 -4.43 0.79 15.16
C PRO A 269 -4.80 2.30 15.23
N PRO A 270 -3.83 3.23 15.31
CA PRO A 270 -4.10 4.66 15.46
C PRO A 270 -4.51 5.34 14.14
N ILE A 271 -5.62 4.90 13.54
CA ILE A 271 -6.14 5.43 12.28
C ILE A 271 -7.17 6.53 12.55
N ASN A 272 -6.97 7.71 11.97
CA ASN A 272 -7.93 8.80 12.04
C ASN A 272 -8.82 8.80 10.80
N VAL A 273 -10.13 8.65 11.03
CA VAL A 273 -11.13 8.42 9.98
C VAL A 273 -11.54 9.71 9.24
N LEU A 274 -11.29 10.88 9.83
CA LEU A 274 -11.69 12.16 9.23
C LEU A 274 -10.80 12.59 8.04
N PRO A 275 -9.46 12.56 8.15
CA PRO A 275 -8.58 12.84 7.01
C PRO A 275 -8.34 11.61 6.11
N SER A 276 -8.76 10.42 6.53
CA SER A 276 -8.70 9.22 5.70
C SER A 276 -9.85 9.19 4.69
N LEU A 277 -9.57 8.71 3.49
CA LEU A 277 -10.56 8.57 2.43
C LEU A 277 -10.20 7.40 1.53
N SER A 278 -11.20 6.64 1.08
CA SER A 278 -11.09 5.74 -0.07
C SER A 278 -12.07 6.18 -1.15
N ARG A 279 -11.58 6.57 -2.33
CA ARG A 279 -12.43 7.07 -3.44
C ARG A 279 -13.24 5.96 -4.10
N LEU A 280 -12.70 4.73 -4.14
CA LEU A 280 -13.32 3.57 -4.78
C LEU A 280 -14.23 2.77 -3.85
N MET A 281 -14.38 3.20 -2.60
CA MET A 281 -15.22 2.53 -1.61
C MET A 281 -16.63 2.25 -2.12
N LYS A 282 -17.26 3.22 -2.79
CA LYS A 282 -18.66 3.11 -3.27
C LYS A 282 -18.88 1.96 -4.25
N SER A 283 -17.86 1.58 -5.00
CA SER A 283 -17.93 0.52 -6.00
C SER A 283 -17.61 -0.87 -5.41
N ALA A 284 -16.93 -0.90 -4.26
CA ALA A 284 -16.56 -2.13 -3.56
C ALA A 284 -17.61 -2.59 -2.54
N ILE A 285 -18.48 -1.69 -2.07
CA ILE A 285 -19.52 -1.98 -1.07
C ILE A 285 -20.90 -2.13 -1.70
N GLY A 286 -21.80 -2.85 -1.02
CA GLY A 286 -23.20 -2.98 -1.42
C GLY A 286 -23.70 -4.42 -1.45
N GLU A 287 -24.94 -4.58 -1.92
CA GLU A 287 -25.60 -5.86 -2.04
C GLU A 287 -24.89 -6.76 -3.06
N GLY A 288 -24.56 -8.00 -2.66
CA GLY A 288 -23.81 -8.94 -3.48
C GLY A 288 -22.29 -8.82 -3.41
N MET A 289 -21.75 -7.77 -2.77
CA MET A 289 -20.31 -7.56 -2.57
C MET A 289 -19.90 -7.68 -1.11
N THR A 290 -20.60 -6.97 -0.22
CA THR A 290 -20.40 -7.06 1.23
C THR A 290 -21.74 -7.21 1.92
N ARG A 291 -22.43 -6.10 2.17
CA ARG A 291 -23.74 -6.03 2.82
C ARG A 291 -24.47 -4.75 2.41
N ARG A 292 -25.79 -4.81 2.38
CA ARG A 292 -26.66 -3.69 1.97
C ARG A 292 -26.55 -2.45 2.86
N ASP A 293 -26.31 -2.64 4.15
CA ASP A 293 -26.26 -1.61 5.20
C ASP A 293 -24.88 -0.94 5.32
N HIS A 294 -23.86 -1.45 4.63
CA HIS A 294 -22.48 -0.97 4.78
C HIS A 294 -22.36 0.53 4.52
N ALA A 295 -22.90 1.03 3.40
CA ALA A 295 -22.79 2.44 3.03
C ALA A 295 -23.45 3.37 4.05
N ASP A 296 -24.65 2.99 4.51
CA ASP A 296 -25.42 3.80 5.46
C ASP A 296 -24.75 3.84 6.83
N VAL A 297 -24.31 2.68 7.33
CA VAL A 297 -23.60 2.57 8.62
C VAL A 297 -22.30 3.36 8.58
N SER A 298 -21.52 3.24 7.51
CA SER A 298 -20.27 3.98 7.36
C SER A 298 -20.49 5.49 7.40
N ASN A 299 -21.42 6.01 6.60
CA ASN A 299 -21.76 7.43 6.57
C ASN A 299 -22.27 7.92 7.93
N GLN A 300 -23.11 7.13 8.61
CA GLN A 300 -23.64 7.48 9.91
C GLN A 300 -22.54 7.54 10.98
N LEU A 301 -21.60 6.58 10.99
CA LEU A 301 -20.47 6.56 11.91
C LEU A 301 -19.55 7.76 11.70
N VAL A 302 -19.20 8.10 10.45
CA VAL A 302 -18.38 9.27 10.14
C VAL A 302 -19.10 10.56 10.55
N CYS A 303 -20.42 10.66 10.31
CA CYS A 303 -21.23 11.81 10.74
C CYS A 303 -21.26 11.95 12.27
N MET A 304 -21.49 10.85 13.00
CA MET A 304 -21.48 10.88 14.47
C MET A 304 -20.10 11.26 15.01
N HIS A 305 -19.03 10.68 14.45
CA HIS A 305 -17.67 10.95 14.89
C HIS A 305 -17.28 12.42 14.67
N SER A 306 -17.59 12.99 13.50
CA SER A 306 -17.35 14.41 13.21
C SER A 306 -18.12 15.35 14.14
N ARG A 307 -19.41 15.05 14.43
CA ARG A 307 -20.21 15.83 15.39
C ARG A 307 -19.62 15.78 16.80
N VAL A 308 -19.20 14.60 17.25
CA VAL A 308 -18.56 14.44 18.57
C VAL A 308 -17.23 15.20 18.62
N SER A 309 -16.39 15.08 17.59
CA SER A 309 -15.12 15.82 17.52
C SER A 309 -15.32 17.33 17.58
N LEU A 310 -16.33 17.85 16.86
CA LEU A 310 -16.70 19.26 16.94
C LEU A 310 -17.18 19.65 18.35
N SER A 311 -18.03 18.84 18.98
CA SER A 311 -18.51 19.11 20.34
C SER A 311 -17.40 19.13 21.39
N LEU A 312 -16.42 18.21 21.28
CA LEU A 312 -15.22 18.19 22.12
C LEU A 312 -14.42 19.48 21.96
N SER A 313 -14.21 19.94 20.71
CA SER A 313 -13.51 21.19 20.44
C SER A 313 -14.19 22.42 21.05
N LEU A 314 -15.52 22.43 21.12
CA LEU A 314 -16.32 23.49 21.73
C LEU A 314 -16.38 23.42 23.27
N SER A 315 -16.25 22.23 23.86
CA SER A 315 -16.26 22.05 25.32
C SER A 315 -14.94 22.39 26.01
N LEU A 316 -13.81 22.25 25.31
CA LEU A 316 -12.47 22.53 25.84
C LEU A 316 -12.26 23.98 26.33
N PRO A 317 -12.77 25.05 25.67
CA PRO A 317 -12.60 26.42 26.17
C PRO A 317 -13.34 26.72 27.49
N LEU A 318 -14.34 25.92 27.88
CA LEU A 318 -15.09 26.12 29.13
C LEU A 318 -14.38 25.57 30.38
N SER A 319 -13.36 24.71 30.22
CA SER A 319 -12.57 24.17 31.33
C SER A 319 -11.33 24.99 31.69
N SER A 320 -11.03 26.04 30.91
CA SER A 320 -9.84 26.90 31.05
C SER A 320 -10.15 28.32 31.54
N LEU A 321 -11.37 28.56 32.05
CA LEU A 321 -11.82 29.78 32.73
C LEU A 321 -12.23 29.41 34.16
#